data_AF-A0A0C2FUT3-F1
#
_entry.id   AF-A0A0C2FUT3-F1
#
_cell.length_a   1.000
_cell.length_b   1.000
_cell.length_c   1.000
_cell.angle_alpha   90.00
_cell.angle_beta   90.00
_cell.angle_gamma   90.00
#
_symmetry.space_group_name_H-M   'P 1'
#
loop_
_entity.id
_entity.type
_entity.pdbx_description
1 polymer ?
#
loop_
_entity_poly.entity_id
_entity_poly.type
_entity_poly.pdbx_seq_one_letter_code
_entity_poly.pdbx_strand_id
1 'polypeptide(L)' 'MENGLIPTHIHCTLGTSSTAADDKLDSIWPVAEKYEMWVHCDASYSGNAWIDEKYRGNA' A
#
# COMPACT_ATOMS: atom_id res chain seq x y z
N MET A 1 16.16 -4.26 -14.29
CA MET A 1 17.01 -4.20 -13.09
C MET A 1 18.37 -3.69 -13.53
N GLU A 2 18.58 -2.37 -13.52
CA GLU A 2 19.75 -1.75 -14.16
C GLU A 2 21.03 -1.86 -13.32
N ASN A 3 20.90 -1.96 -12.00
CA ASN A 3 22.03 -1.98 -11.06
C ASN A 3 22.30 -3.35 -10.41
N GLY A 4 21.64 -4.42 -10.87
CA GLY A 4 21.79 -5.76 -10.28
C GLY A 4 21.26 -5.90 -8.84
N LEU A 5 20.47 -4.94 -8.37
CA LEU A 5 19.84 -4.96 -7.05
C LEU A 5 18.58 -5.83 -7.05
N ILE A 6 18.24 -6.37 -5.88
CA ILE A 6 17.01 -7.15 -5.67
C ILE A 6 16.03 -6.27 -4.89
N PRO A 7 14.88 -5.87 -5.47
CA PRO A 7 13.83 -5.20 -4.73
C PRO A 7 13.17 -6.18 -3.75
N THR A 8 12.96 -5.76 -2.49
CA THR A 8 12.56 -6.68 -1.42
C THR A 8 11.13 -6.49 -0.94
N HIS A 9 10.67 -5.25 -0.84
CA HIS A 9 9.33 -4.94 -0.33
C HIS A 9 8.82 -3.58 -0.81
N ILE A 10 7.49 -3.42 -0.77
CA ILE A 10 6.78 -2.15 -0.92
C ILE A 10 6.04 -1.89 0.40
N HIS A 11 6.20 -0.68 0.94
CA HIS A 11 5.41 -0.18 2.06
C HIS A 11 4.31 0.74 1.49
N CYS A 12 3.08 0.26 1.50
CA CYS A 12 1.89 0.98 1.03
C CYS A 12 1.21 1.63 2.23
N THR A 13 0.99 2.94 2.21
CA THR A 13 0.38 3.67 3.34
C THR A 13 -1.07 4.03 3.04
N LEU A 14 -1.97 3.66 3.95
CA LEU A 14 -3.40 3.90 3.87
C LEU A 14 -3.78 4.80 5.06
N GLY A 15 -3.76 6.10 4.82
CA GLY A 15 -3.85 7.14 5.84
C GLY A 15 -2.49 7.63 6.31
N THR A 16 -1.76 8.35 5.46
CA THR A 16 -0.47 8.98 5.83
C THR A 16 -0.62 9.95 6.99
N SER A 17 0.39 10.05 7.86
CA SER A 17 0.33 10.87 9.07
C SER A 17 0.13 12.37 8.82
N SER A 18 0.63 12.90 7.69
CA SER A 18 0.59 14.35 7.40
C SER A 18 -0.78 14.81 6.91
N THR A 19 -1.37 14.07 5.97
CA THR A 19 -2.56 14.51 5.23
C THR A 19 -3.67 13.47 5.18
N ALA A 20 -3.50 12.33 5.85
CA ALA A 20 -4.41 11.18 5.78
C ALA A 20 -4.65 10.71 4.33
N ALA A 21 -3.61 10.76 3.50
CA ALA A 21 -3.70 10.31 2.11
C ALA A 21 -3.52 8.79 2.00
N ASP A 22 -4.13 8.20 0.97
CA ASP A 22 -4.05 6.78 0.66
C ASP A 22 -3.20 6.56 -0.60
N ASP A 23 -2.24 5.65 -0.52
CA ASP A 23 -1.56 5.10 -1.69
C ASP A 23 -2.54 4.25 -2.51
N LYS A 24 -2.37 4.26 -3.84
CA LYS A 24 -3.26 3.52 -4.76
C LYS A 24 -2.85 2.07 -4.89
N LEU A 25 -3.48 1.19 -4.10
CA LEU A 25 -3.11 -0.22 -4.03
C LEU A 25 -3.26 -0.95 -5.38
N ASP A 26 -4.27 -0.57 -6.18
CA ASP A 26 -4.53 -1.10 -7.52
C ASP A 26 -3.37 -0.86 -8.50
N SER A 27 -2.65 0.25 -8.33
CA SER A 27 -1.47 0.59 -9.13
C SER A 27 -0.19 -0.10 -8.64
N ILE A 28 -0.14 -0.46 -7.36
CA ILE A 28 1.02 -1.09 -6.71
C ILE A 28 1.06 -2.59 -7.01
N TRP A 29 -0.10 -3.27 -6.94
CA TRP A 29 -0.16 -4.73 -7.08
C TRP A 29 0.51 -5.28 -8.36
N PRO A 30 0.25 -4.74 -9.57
CA PRO A 30 0.91 -5.23 -10.78
C PRO A 30 2.44 -5.09 -10.76
N VAL A 31 2.96 -4.10 -10.04
CA VAL A 31 4.41 -3.90 -9.87
C VAL A 31 4.97 -4.93 -8.90
N ALA A 32 4.30 -5.13 -7.75
CA ALA A 32 4.71 -6.12 -6.76
C ALA A 32 4.73 -7.53 -7.34
N GLU A 33 3.69 -7.90 -8.10
CA GLU A 33 3.58 -9.20 -8.78
C GLU A 33 4.70 -9.39 -9.81
N LYS A 34 4.98 -8.38 -10.63
CA LYS A 34 6.05 -8.42 -11.66
C LYS A 34 7.44 -8.68 -11.07
N TYR A 35 7.71 -8.18 -9.87
CA TYR A 35 9.03 -8.27 -9.23
C TYR A 35 9.05 -9.18 -7.99
N GLU A 36 8.00 -9.98 -7.78
CA GLU A 36 7.87 -10.92 -6.66
C GLU A 36 8.11 -10.26 -5.28
N MET A 37 7.62 -9.04 -5.11
CA MET A 37 7.86 -8.24 -3.91
C MET A 37 6.80 -8.48 -2.84
N TRP A 38 7.23 -8.47 -1.57
CA TRP A 38 6.29 -8.40 -0.45
C TRP A 38 5.65 -7.01 -0.37
N VAL A 39 4.33 -6.95 -0.19
CA VAL A 39 3.61 -5.68 0.07
C VAL A 39 3.16 -5.65 1.51
N HIS A 40 3.64 -4.65 2.26
CA HIS A 40 3.11 -4.32 3.58
C HIS A 40 2.14 -3.15 3.46
N CYS A 41 0.88 -3.38 3.80
CA CYS A 41 -0.14 -2.33 3.89
C CYS A 41 -0.16 -1.76 5.32
N ASP A 42 0.32 -0.55 5.47
CA ASP A 42 0.27 0.22 6.72
C ASP A 42 -1.00 1.05 6.76
N ALA A 43 -1.98 0.55 7.51
CA ALA A 43 -3.24 1.22 7.76
C ALA A 43 -3.37 1.64 9.23
N SER A 44 -2.26 2.03 9.87
CA SER A 44 -2.25 2.38 11.31
C SER A 44 -3.24 3.48 11.69
N TYR A 45 -3.48 4.43 10.79
CA TYR A 45 -4.48 5.49 10.96
C TYR A 45 -5.86 5.10 10.40
N SER A 46 -5.97 4.86 9.08
CA SER A 46 -7.27 4.67 8.42
C SER A 46 -7.90 3.29 8.62
N GLY A 47 -7.12 2.26 8.95
CA GLY A 47 -7.56 0.87 8.94
C GLY A 47 -8.73 0.57 9.88
N ASN A 48 -8.78 1.24 11.04
CA ASN A 48 -9.90 1.09 11.98
C ASN A 48 -11.24 1.59 11.40
N ALA A 49 -11.22 2.55 10.47
CA ALA A 49 -12.45 3.07 9.85
C ALA A 49 -13.12 2.00 8.97
N TRP A 50 -12.36 1.06 8.42
CA TRP A 50 -12.86 0.06 7.47
C TRP A 50 -13.68 -1.07 8.11
N ILE A 51 -13.77 -1.07 9.45
CA ILE A 51 -14.77 -1.87 10.17
C ILE A 51 -16.17 -1.50 9.66
N ASP A 52 -16.42 -0.21 9.42
CA ASP A 52 -17.62 0.30 8.77
C ASP A 52 -17.48 0.18 7.24
N GLU A 53 -18.48 -0.44 6.61
CA GLU A 53 -18.51 -0.72 5.17
C GLU A 53 -18.39 0.54 4.32
N LYS A 54 -18.86 1.67 4.84
CA LYS A 54 -18.79 2.98 4.17
C LYS A 54 -17.37 3.37 3.77
N TYR A 55 -16.36 2.95 4.52
CA TYR A 55 -14.97 3.42 4.33
C TYR A 55 -14.07 2.39 3.63
N ARG A 56 -14.56 1.20 3.29
CA ARG A 56 -13.75 0.13 2.67
C ARG A 56 -13.26 0.45 1.26
N GLY A 57 -13.86 1.44 0.58
CA GLY A 57 -13.46 1.88 -0.76
C GLY A 57 -12.35 2.94 -0.80
N ASN A 58 -11.80 3.32 0.35
CA ASN A 58 -10.74 4.33 0.44
C ASN A 58 -9.33 3.76 0.19
N ALA A 59 -9.22 2.47 -0.16
CA ALA A 59 -7.97 1.74 -0.39
C ALA A 59 -7.62 1.61 -1.88
#